data_AF-A0A8T5XY07-F1
#
_entry.id   AF-A0A8T5XY07-F1
#
_cell.length_a   1.000
_cell.length_b   1.000
_cell.length_c   1.000
_cell.angle_alpha   90.00
_cell.angle_beta   90.00
_cell.angle_gamma   90.00
#
_symmetry.space_group_name_H-M   'P 1'
#
loop_
_entity.id
_entity.type
_entity.pdbx_description
1 polymer ?
#
loop_
_entity_poly.entity_id
_entity_poly.type
_entity_poly.pdbx_seq_one_letter_code
_entity_poly.pdbx_strand_id
1 'polypeptide(L)'
;MLILKKKCVEIGYDFSSKYWNQGYASEAENEVKNYAIEKLKIEKQSICSFIHAHNKASQRVSEKIDMENIKEYKANDINYYLYGLSKGYFM
;
A
#
# COMPACT_ATOMS: atom_id res chain seq x y z
N MET A 1 -20.08 4.44 4.24
CA MET A 1 -19.11 3.48 4.83
C MET A 1 -18.83 2.41 3.77
N LEU A 2 -17.70 2.51 3.06
CA LEU A 2 -17.32 1.54 2.03
C LEU A 2 -16.76 0.29 2.72
N ILE A 3 -17.61 -0.73 2.90
CA ILE A 3 -17.15 -2.05 3.34
C ILE A 3 -16.42 -2.68 2.15
N LEU A 4 -15.10 -2.78 2.22
CA LEU A 4 -14.36 -3.72 1.39
C LEU A 4 -14.95 -5.11 1.66
N LYS A 5 -15.58 -5.74 0.66
CA LYS A 5 -16.17 -7.09 0.80
C LYS A 5 -15.12 -8.16 1.19
N LYS A 6 -13.83 -7.84 1.06
CA LYS A 6 -12.70 -8.65 1.53
C LYS A 6 -11.81 -7.84 2.46
N LYS A 7 -11.25 -8.52 3.47
CA LYS A 7 -10.35 -7.89 4.45
C LYS A 7 -9.05 -7.49 3.74
N CYS A 8 -8.62 -6.25 3.94
CA CYS A 8 -7.25 -5.84 3.63
C CYS A 8 -6.42 -5.85 4.91
N VAL A 9 -5.16 -6.28 4.80
CA VAL A 9 -4.10 -5.96 5.77
C VAL A 9 -3.25 -4.83 5.19
N GLU A 10 -3.33 -3.65 5.81
CA GLU A 10 -2.65 -2.45 5.32
C GLU A 10 -1.19 -2.38 5.77
N ILE A 11 -0.29 -1.98 4.86
CA ILE A 11 1.07 -1.56 5.18
C ILE A 11 1.11 -0.03 5.13
N GLY A 12 1.56 0.58 6.22
CA GLY A 12 1.78 2.02 6.34
C GLY A 12 3.14 2.32 6.96
N TYR A 13 3.72 3.46 6.61
CA TYR A 13 5.01 3.93 7.12
C TYR A 13 5.07 5.46 7.12
N ASP A 14 5.99 5.99 7.90
CA ASP A 14 6.37 7.39 7.87
C ASP A 14 7.88 7.51 8.07
N PHE A 15 8.51 8.46 7.37
CA PHE A 15 9.94 8.69 7.42
C PHE A 15 10.20 10.18 7.61
N SER A 16 11.19 10.52 8.44
CA SER A 16 11.70 11.87 8.51
C SER A 16 12.19 12.33 7.13
N SER A 17 11.87 13.57 6.75
CA SER A 17 12.23 14.14 5.45
C SER A 17 13.72 14.13 5.15
N LYS A 18 14.57 14.12 6.18
CA LYS A 18 16.03 13.95 6.05
C LYS A 18 16.46 12.62 5.41
N TYR A 19 15.57 11.63 5.36
CA TYR A 19 15.81 10.30 4.81
C TYR A 19 15.00 9.99 3.54
N TRP A 20 14.27 10.97 2.99
CA TRP A 20 13.52 10.76 1.75
C TRP A 20 14.45 10.58 0.55
N ASN A 21 13.94 9.93 -0.50
CA ASN A 21 14.62 9.70 -1.78
C ASN A 21 15.94 8.90 -1.70
N GLN A 22 16.19 8.20 -0.59
CA GLN A 22 17.37 7.34 -0.38
C GLN A 22 17.06 5.85 -0.52
N GLY A 23 15.83 5.47 -0.90
CA GLY A 23 15.42 4.08 -1.09
C GLY A 23 14.85 3.39 0.15
N TYR A 24 15.02 3.96 1.34
CA TYR A 24 14.61 3.34 2.60
C TYR A 24 13.13 2.96 2.68
N ALA A 25 12.23 3.80 2.17
CA ALA A 25 10.81 3.48 2.18
C ALA A 25 10.49 2.25 1.32
N SER A 26 11.15 2.10 0.16
CA SER A 26 10.94 0.94 -0.73
C SER A 26 11.50 -0.34 -0.14
N GLU A 27 12.69 -0.26 0.46
CA GLU A 27 13.29 -1.37 1.19
C GLU A 27 12.40 -1.80 2.37
N ALA A 28 11.98 -0.85 3.20
CA ALA A 28 11.15 -1.13 4.36
C ALA A 28 9.76 -1.68 3.99
N GLU A 29 9.05 -1.07 3.02
CA GLU A 29 7.74 -1.56 2.59
C GLU A 29 7.85 -2.98 1.99
N ASN A 30 8.92 -3.26 1.23
CA ASN A 30 9.16 -4.59 0.67
C ASN A 30 9.44 -5.64 1.75
N GLU A 31 10.28 -5.33 2.73
CA GLU A 31 10.60 -6.26 3.82
C GLU A 31 9.40 -6.51 4.73
N VAL A 32 8.59 -5.48 5.02
CA VAL A 32 7.34 -5.65 5.77
C VAL A 32 6.35 -6.53 4.98
N LYS A 33 6.21 -6.32 3.67
CA LYS A 33 5.40 -7.17 2.78
C LYS A 33 5.89 -8.62 2.82
N ASN A 34 7.20 -8.86 2.69
CA ASN A 34 7.78 -10.20 2.72
C ASN A 34 7.55 -10.85 4.09
N TYR A 35 7.78 -10.13 5.18
CA TYR A 35 7.52 -10.61 6.53
C TYR A 35 6.05 -11.00 6.74
N ALA A 36 5.11 -10.18 6.27
CA ALA A 36 3.68 -10.47 6.36
C ALA A 36 3.31 -11.79 5.65
N ILE A 37 3.89 -12.03 4.47
CA ILE A 37 3.63 -13.25 3.69
C ILE A 37 4.32 -14.46 4.34
N GLU A 38 5.62 -14.34 4.60
CA GLU A 38 6.46 -15.49 4.94
C GLU A 38 6.31 -15.91 6.40
N LYS A 39 6.22 -14.93 7.31
CA LYS A 39 6.21 -15.18 8.77
C LYS A 39 4.81 -15.13 9.33
N LEU A 40 4.03 -14.11 8.98
CA LEU A 40 2.66 -13.95 9.49
C LEU A 40 1.63 -14.75 8.71
N LYS A 41 2.02 -15.34 7.56
CA LYS A 41 1.14 -16.15 6.70
C LYS A 41 -0.10 -15.39 6.22
N ILE A 42 0.03 -14.07 6.06
CA ILE A 42 -1.01 -13.25 5.44
C ILE A 42 -1.10 -13.60 3.96
N GLU A 43 -2.32 -13.76 3.45
CA GLU A 43 -2.54 -14.00 2.03
C GLU A 43 -1.99 -12.82 1.22
N LYS A 44 -1.01 -13.07 0.35
CA LYS A 44 -0.35 -12.06 -0.50
C LYS A 44 -1.35 -11.10 -1.16
N GLN A 45 -2.43 -11.63 -1.71
CA GLN A 45 -3.51 -10.91 -2.39
C GLN A 45 -4.32 -9.95 -1.49
N SER A 46 -4.28 -10.12 -0.17
CA SER A 46 -5.00 -9.29 0.81
C SER A 46 -4.19 -8.10 1.32
N ILE A 47 -2.90 -8.03 1.00
CA ILE A 47 -2.02 -6.93 1.39
C ILE A 47 -2.31 -5.71 0.53
N CYS A 48 -2.44 -4.54 1.15
CA CYS A 48 -2.65 -3.28 0.45
C CYS A 48 -1.95 -2.09 1.13
N SER A 49 -1.90 -0.96 0.43
CA SER A 49 -1.47 0.34 0.96
C SER A 49 -2.51 1.41 0.59
N PHE A 50 -3.05 2.15 1.57
CA PHE A 50 -3.94 3.28 1.33
C PHE A 50 -3.16 4.58 1.30
N ILE A 51 -3.12 5.23 0.14
CA ILE A 51 -2.23 6.37 -0.09
C ILE A 51 -3.04 7.57 -0.55
N HIS A 52 -2.84 8.72 0.08
CA HIS A 52 -3.40 9.99 -0.40
C HIS A 52 -3.05 10.23 -1.88
N ALA A 53 -4.02 10.67 -2.68
CA ALA A 53 -3.84 10.88 -4.12
C ALA A 53 -2.73 11.90 -4.47
N HIS A 54 -2.43 12.84 -3.55
CA HIS A 54 -1.33 13.81 -3.69
C HIS A 54 0.04 13.28 -3.22
N ASN A 55 0.09 12.17 -2.46
CA ASN A 55 1.35 11.60 -2.00
C ASN A 55 2.00 10.75 -3.11
N LYS A 56 2.61 11.44 -4.09
CA LYS A 56 3.33 10.82 -5.22
C LYS A 56 4.58 10.07 -4.80
N ALA A 57 5.16 10.39 -3.64
CA ALA A 57 6.30 9.66 -3.11
C ALA A 57 5.88 8.24 -2.72
N SER A 58 4.87 8.08 -1.86
CA SER A 58 4.40 6.76 -1.45
C SER A 58 3.80 5.94 -2.59
N GLN A 59 3.10 6.58 -3.55
CA GLN A 59 2.62 5.90 -4.76
C GLN A 59 3.76 5.18 -5.50
N ARG A 60 4.88 5.88 -5.73
CA ARG A 60 6.06 5.30 -6.38
C ARG A 60 6.76 4.22 -5.54
N VAL A 61 6.66 4.28 -4.22
CA VAL A 61 7.22 3.25 -3.34
C VAL A 61 6.43 1.95 -3.51
N SER A 62 5.10 2.01 -3.46
CA SER A 62 4.26 0.82 -3.67
C SER A 62 4.41 0.25 -5.09
N GLU A 63 4.53 1.11 -6.12
CA GLU A 63 4.80 0.68 -7.49
C GLU A 63 6.14 -0.07 -7.64
N LYS A 64 7.18 0.34 -6.92
CA LYS A 64 8.49 -0.32 -6.94
C LYS A 64 8.50 -1.73 -6.35
N ILE A 65 7.48 -2.09 -5.58
CA ILE A 65 7.38 -3.38 -4.91
C ILE A 65 6.26 -4.24 -5.51
N ASP A 66 5.96 -4.00 -6.79
CA ASP A 66 4.99 -4.69 -7.64
C ASP A 66 3.52 -4.51 -7.22
N MET A 67 3.20 -3.46 -6.46
CA MET A 67 1.80 -3.11 -6.21
C MET A 67 1.26 -2.18 -7.30
N GLU A 68 0.02 -2.41 -7.68
CA GLU A 68 -0.70 -1.63 -8.67
C GLU A 68 -1.77 -0.76 -8.01
N ASN A 69 -2.09 0.39 -8.60
CA ASN A 69 -3.26 1.17 -8.19
C ASN A 69 -4.53 0.42 -8.58
N ILE A 70 -5.24 -0.10 -7.59
CA ILE A 70 -6.40 -0.97 -7.75
C ILE A 70 -7.69 -0.15 -7.85
N LYS A 71 -7.83 0.88 -7.00
CA LYS A 71 -9.09 1.61 -6.83
C LYS A 71 -8.89 2.96 -6.17
N GLU A 72 -9.69 3.94 -6.58
CA GLU A 72 -9.80 5.24 -5.93
C GLU A 72 -10.95 5.26 -4.90
N TYR A 73 -10.69 5.91 -3.78
CA TYR A 73 -11.63 6.15 -2.69
C TYR A 73 -11.72 7.65 -2.42
N LYS A 74 -12.94 8.16 -2.24
CA LYS A 74 -13.16 9.53 -1.80
C LYS A 74 -13.79 9.53 -0.41
N ALA A 75 -13.15 10.21 0.54
CA ALA A 75 -13.64 10.39 1.91
C ALA A 75 -13.34 11.81 2.37
N ASN A 76 -14.36 12.53 2.87
CA ASN A 76 -14.22 13.90 3.38
C ASN A 76 -13.50 14.84 2.40
N ASP A 77 -13.86 14.78 1.11
CA ASP A 77 -13.23 15.53 0.02
C ASP A 77 -11.74 15.26 -0.24
N ILE A 78 -11.22 14.18 0.35
CA ILE A 78 -9.89 13.68 0.11
C ILE A 78 -9.97 12.43 -0.74
N ASN A 79 -9.15 12.39 -1.80
CA ASN A 79 -8.99 11.20 -2.63
C ASN A 79 -7.80 10.37 -2.14
N TYR A 80 -8.02 9.06 -2.10
CA TYR A 80 -7.04 8.04 -1.76
C TYR A 80 -6.99 6.99 -2.87
N TYR A 81 -5.81 6.42 -3.08
CA TYR A 81 -5.60 5.26 -3.92
C TYR A 81 -5.28 4.04 -3.06
N LEU A 82 -5.94 2.94 -3.38
CA LEU A 82 -5.63 1.62 -2.85
C LEU A 82 -4.62 0.96 -3.78
N TYR A 83 -3.42 0.71 -3.27
CA TYR A 83 -2.41 -0.09 -3.96
C TYR A 83 -2.46 -1.53 -3.45
N GLY A 84 -2.25 -2.51 -4.32
CA GLY A 84 -2.24 -3.93 -3.94
C GLY A 84 -1.64 -4.82 -5.02
N LEU A 85 -1.40 -6.10 -4.68
CA LEU A 85 -0.72 -7.07 -5.55
C LEU A 85 -1.65 -7.80 -6.53
N SER A 86 -2.97 -7.68 -6.37
CA SER A 86 -3.94 -8.35 -7.24
C SER A 86 -5.24 -7.57 -7.34
N LYS A 87 -5.54 -7.09 -8.55
CA LYS A 87 -6.80 -6.40 -8.84
C LYS A 87 -8.03 -7.28 -8.62
N GLY A 88 -7.96 -8.56 -9.01
CA GLY A 88 -9.06 -9.51 -8.92
C GLY A 88 -9.45 -9.90 -7.48
N TYR A 89 -8.58 -9.65 -6.49
CA TYR A 89 -8.95 -9.87 -5.10
C TYR A 89 -9.90 -8.78 -4.57
N PHE A 90 -9.64 -7.52 -4.93
CA PHE A 90 -10.30 -6.34 -4.40
C PHE A 90 -11.47 -5.81 -5.25
N MET A 91 -11.64 -6.31 -6.49
CA MET A 91 -12.81 -6.10 -7.34
C MET A 91 -13.90 -7.13 -7.05
#